data_AF-A0A4R1WH68-F1
#
_entry.id   AF-A0A4R1WH68-F1
#
_cell.length_a   1.000
_cell.length_b   1.000
_cell.length_c   1.000
_cell.angle_alpha   90.00
_cell.angle_beta   90.00
_cell.angle_gamma   90.00
#
_symmetry.space_group_name_H-M   'P 1'
#
loop_
_entity.id
_entity.type
_entity.pdbx_description
1 polymer ?
#
loop_
_entity_poly.entity_id
_entity_poly.type
_entity_poly.pdbx_seq_one_letter_code
_entity_poly.pdbx_strand_id
1 'polypeptide(L)'
;MKLARPHGGRRSNAGRPRAPETKVVRLPVPLADLARRLADRGIRAGDINGFIDVEGVRAQTVPLMSTSAACGFPSPADDYMDRPLDFNELIIENPAATFAVRASGDSMTGAGIFPGDIAVVNRARNAVSGCIVLALVDGEFTIKRYLVRERCILLHAENPSYPDIVISEGREFEVWGVITRSIRMF
;
A
#
# COMPACT_ATOMS: atom_id res chain seq x y z
N MET A 1 -23.18 34.38 -66.69
CA MET A 1 -22.03 33.47 -66.46
C MET A 1 -21.40 33.84 -65.10
N LYS A 2 -21.70 33.11 -64.01
CA LYS A 2 -21.15 33.37 -62.66
C LYS A 2 -20.33 32.15 -62.23
N LEU A 3 -19.05 32.38 -61.93
CA LEU A 3 -18.05 31.38 -61.53
C LEU A 3 -18.38 30.73 -60.18
N ALA A 4 -18.29 29.39 -60.13
CA ALA A 4 -18.35 28.60 -58.90
C ALA A 4 -17.04 28.75 -58.10
N ARG A 5 -17.14 28.95 -56.77
CA ARG A 5 -15.98 28.98 -55.86
C ARG A 5 -15.67 27.54 -55.38
N PRO A 6 -14.41 27.05 -55.45
CA PRO A 6 -14.10 25.62 -55.30
C PRO A 6 -13.73 25.16 -53.88
N HIS A 7 -14.05 25.90 -52.82
CA HIS A 7 -13.65 25.53 -51.45
C HIS A 7 -14.86 25.30 -50.55
N GLY A 8 -14.95 24.08 -49.98
CA GLY A 8 -15.95 23.70 -49.00
C GLY A 8 -15.84 24.55 -47.73
N GLY A 9 -16.93 25.20 -47.35
CA GLY A 9 -17.00 26.05 -46.16
C GLY A 9 -16.73 25.28 -44.86
N ARG A 10 -16.18 26.00 -43.86
CA ARG A 10 -15.91 25.50 -42.51
C ARG A 10 -17.21 25.04 -41.85
N ARG A 11 -17.34 23.73 -41.58
CA ARG A 11 -18.47 23.18 -40.82
C ARG A 11 -18.30 23.48 -39.34
N SER A 12 -19.38 23.82 -38.63
CA SER A 12 -19.39 23.81 -37.17
C SER A 12 -19.03 22.39 -36.70
N ASN A 13 -18.08 22.29 -35.76
CA ASN A 13 -17.43 21.04 -35.31
C ASN A 13 -16.38 20.41 -36.25
N ALA A 14 -15.90 21.12 -37.28
CA ALA A 14 -14.67 20.73 -37.97
C ALA A 14 -13.44 21.13 -37.12
N GLY A 15 -12.87 20.16 -36.40
CA GLY A 15 -11.63 20.30 -35.64
C GLY A 15 -11.39 19.13 -34.68
N ARG A 16 -10.12 18.79 -34.42
CA ARG A 16 -9.76 17.78 -33.42
C ARG A 16 -10.20 18.29 -32.04
N PRO A 17 -10.91 17.50 -31.22
CA PRO A 17 -11.33 17.91 -29.88
C PRO A 17 -10.14 18.46 -29.08
N ARG A 18 -10.39 19.54 -28.32
CA ARG A 18 -9.36 20.14 -27.48
C ARG A 18 -8.98 19.12 -26.40
N ALA A 19 -7.77 18.57 -26.51
CA ALA A 19 -7.24 17.70 -25.47
C ALA A 19 -7.10 18.48 -24.15
N PRO A 20 -7.16 17.80 -22.99
CA PRO A 20 -6.84 18.41 -21.71
C PRO A 20 -5.47 19.11 -21.75
N GLU A 21 -5.31 20.16 -20.94
CA GLU A 21 -4.05 20.91 -20.85
C GLU A 21 -2.91 19.99 -20.40
N THR A 22 -1.84 19.90 -21.20
CA THR A 22 -0.67 19.08 -20.90
C THR A 22 0.53 19.97 -20.56
N LYS A 23 1.16 19.70 -19.41
CA LYS A 23 2.43 20.33 -19.02
C LYS A 23 3.55 19.31 -19.11
N VAL A 24 4.63 19.65 -19.81
CA VAL A 24 5.82 18.79 -19.90
C VAL A 24 6.54 18.81 -18.56
N VAL A 25 6.69 17.65 -17.93
CA VAL A 25 7.46 17.44 -16.70
C VAL A 25 8.58 16.46 -17.00
N ARG A 26 9.80 16.75 -16.52
CA ARG A 26 10.92 15.79 -16.59
C ARG A 26 10.91 14.95 -15.33
N LEU A 27 10.63 13.66 -15.48
CA LEU A 27 10.65 12.69 -14.41
C LEU A 27 11.85 11.75 -14.59
N PRO A 28 12.46 11.24 -13.50
CA PRO A 28 13.35 10.09 -13.59
C PRO A 28 12.70 8.96 -14.38
N VAL A 29 13.49 8.20 -15.14
CA VAL A 29 12.98 7.14 -16.04
C VAL A 29 12.03 6.16 -15.34
N PRO A 30 12.31 5.68 -14.10
CA PRO A 30 11.38 4.78 -13.40
C PRO A 30 10.00 5.42 -13.13
N LEU A 31 9.98 6.69 -12.75
CA LEU A 31 8.76 7.43 -12.44
C LEU A 31 7.97 7.80 -13.71
N ALA A 32 8.66 8.02 -14.82
CA ALA A 32 8.03 8.24 -16.12
C ALA A 32 7.31 6.98 -16.64
N ASP A 33 7.93 5.81 -16.47
CA ASP A 33 7.32 4.53 -16.85
C ASP A 33 6.09 4.21 -15.99
N LEU A 34 6.17 4.49 -14.69
CA LEU A 34 5.03 4.37 -13.78
C LEU A 34 3.87 5.29 -14.18
N ALA A 35 4.15 6.56 -14.46
CA ALA A 35 3.13 7.53 -14.87
C ALA A 35 2.39 7.12 -16.15
N ARG A 36 3.10 6.51 -17.10
CA ARG A 36 2.50 5.95 -18.33
C ARG A 36 1.58 4.76 -18.02
N ARG A 37 2.02 3.83 -17.15
CA ARG A 37 1.21 2.66 -16.75
C ARG A 37 -0.09 3.06 -16.06
N LEU A 38 -0.01 4.04 -15.16
CA LEU A 38 -1.17 4.61 -14.45
C LEU A 38 -2.21 5.22 -15.39
N ALA A 39 -1.75 5.92 -16.43
CA ALA A 39 -2.62 6.59 -17.40
C ALA A 39 -3.42 5.60 -18.27
N ASP A 40 -2.85 4.43 -18.56
CA ASP A 40 -3.44 3.50 -19.54
C ASP A 40 -4.41 2.47 -18.93
N ARG A 41 -4.24 2.07 -17.65
CA ARG A 41 -4.93 0.86 -17.13
C ARG A 41 -5.54 0.97 -15.73
N GLY A 42 -5.43 2.12 -15.06
CA GLY A 42 -5.73 2.22 -13.63
C GLY A 42 -4.75 1.37 -12.80
N ILE A 43 -4.85 1.39 -11.47
CA ILE A 43 -3.95 0.64 -10.59
C ILE A 43 -4.49 -0.79 -10.42
N ARG A 44 -3.80 -1.79 -10.97
CA ARG A 44 -3.99 -3.22 -10.71
C ARG A 44 -2.96 -3.72 -9.70
N ALA A 45 -3.18 -4.91 -9.13
CA ALA A 45 -2.20 -5.59 -8.27
C ALA A 45 -0.81 -5.69 -8.94
N GLY A 46 -0.72 -5.94 -10.24
CA GLY A 46 0.57 -5.93 -10.95
C GLY A 46 1.27 -4.56 -11.01
N ASP A 47 0.53 -3.45 -10.87
CA ASP A 47 1.06 -2.10 -11.02
C ASP A 47 1.80 -1.63 -9.78
N ILE A 48 1.41 -2.08 -8.57
CA ILE A 48 2.12 -1.73 -7.32
C ILE A 48 3.59 -2.17 -7.31
N ASN A 49 3.96 -3.22 -8.06
CA ASN A 49 5.37 -3.58 -8.28
C ASN A 49 6.19 -2.45 -8.93
N GLY A 50 5.57 -1.63 -9.79
CA GLY A 50 6.24 -0.50 -10.44
C GLY A 50 6.40 0.74 -9.56
N PHE A 51 5.82 0.76 -8.35
CA PHE A 51 5.94 1.87 -7.39
C PHE A 51 7.09 1.68 -6.40
N ILE A 52 7.59 0.45 -6.26
CA ILE A 52 8.54 0.08 -5.20
C ILE A 52 9.98 0.53 -5.53
N ASP A 53 10.26 0.94 -6.77
CA ASP A 53 11.57 1.44 -7.23
C ASP A 53 11.77 2.97 -7.00
N VAL A 54 11.30 3.52 -5.88
CA VAL A 54 11.52 4.93 -5.53
C VAL A 54 12.32 5.02 -4.23
N GLU A 55 13.63 5.25 -4.35
CA GLU A 55 14.50 5.53 -3.21
C GLU A 55 14.27 6.96 -2.71
N GLY A 56 13.49 7.09 -1.64
CA GLY A 56 13.30 8.34 -0.91
C GLY A 56 13.49 8.13 0.58
N VAL A 57 14.72 7.82 1.02
CA VAL A 57 15.03 7.76 2.45
C VAL A 57 15.32 9.18 2.96
N ARG A 58 14.48 9.70 3.85
CA ARG A 58 14.76 10.90 4.64
C ARG A 58 14.87 10.48 6.10
N ALA A 59 16.08 10.58 6.66
CA ALA A 59 16.29 10.39 8.09
C ALA A 59 15.82 11.65 8.83
N GLN A 60 14.84 11.50 9.70
CA GLN A 60 14.38 12.54 10.60
C GLN A 60 14.24 11.94 11.99
N THR A 61 14.99 12.46 12.94
CA THR A 61 14.99 11.98 14.32
C THR A 61 14.12 12.86 15.21
N VAL A 62 13.52 12.26 16.23
CA VAL A 62 12.84 12.96 17.31
C VAL A 62 13.50 12.59 18.65
N PRO A 63 13.64 13.51 19.61
CA PRO A 63 14.10 13.16 20.95
C PRO A 63 13.17 12.11 21.56
N LEU A 64 13.73 11.03 22.11
CA LEU A 64 13.01 10.01 22.85
C LEU A 64 13.34 10.16 24.34
N MET A 65 12.30 10.28 25.17
CA MET A 65 12.48 10.30 26.62
C MET A 65 12.67 8.86 27.13
N SER A 66 13.65 8.65 28.00
CA SER A 66 13.91 7.31 28.56
C SER A 66 12.87 6.91 29.62
N THR A 67 12.23 7.90 30.26
CA THR A 67 11.15 7.67 31.19
C THR A 67 9.94 7.15 30.41
N SER A 68 9.49 5.94 30.75
CA SER A 68 8.21 5.46 30.21
C SER A 68 7.10 6.38 30.72
N ALA A 69 6.39 7.03 29.79
CA ALA A 69 5.17 7.73 30.15
C ALA A 69 4.16 6.68 30.62
N ALA A 70 3.98 6.57 31.93
CA ALA A 70 2.96 5.69 32.48
C ALA A 70 1.61 6.12 31.91
N CYS A 71 0.83 5.17 31.38
CA CYS A 71 -0.57 5.39 31.02
C CYS A 71 -1.47 5.50 32.28
N GLY A 72 -0.99 6.19 33.32
CA GLY A 72 -1.50 6.20 34.69
C GLY A 72 -0.74 7.20 35.58
N PHE A 73 -0.68 6.98 36.90
CA PHE A 73 -0.07 7.94 37.83
C PHE A 73 1.46 8.04 37.62
N PRO A 74 2.00 9.21 37.25
CA PRO A 74 3.42 9.35 36.94
C PRO A 74 4.23 9.31 38.24
N SER A 75 5.25 8.45 38.29
CA SER A 75 6.25 8.52 39.36
C SER A 75 7.29 9.59 39.02
N PRO A 76 7.65 10.47 39.97
CA PRO A 76 8.60 11.54 39.76
C PRO A 76 10.03 11.01 39.94
N ALA A 77 10.59 10.35 38.92
CA ALA A 77 12.02 10.09 38.89
C ALA A 77 12.55 9.87 37.47
N ASP A 78 13.69 10.52 37.25
CA ASP A 78 14.73 10.33 36.22
C ASP A 78 14.48 10.84 34.80
N ASP A 79 14.98 12.07 34.61
CA ASP A 79 15.28 12.71 33.32
C ASP A 79 16.58 12.13 32.74
N TYR A 80 16.48 11.06 31.96
CA TYR A 80 17.53 10.66 31.02
C TYR A 80 17.00 10.79 29.59
N MET A 81 17.78 11.39 28.69
CA MET A 81 17.43 11.45 27.27
C MET A 81 18.03 10.22 26.59
N ASP A 82 17.19 9.41 25.98
CA ASP A 82 17.62 8.28 25.15
C ASP A 82 18.15 8.77 23.80
N ARG A 83 18.77 7.85 23.04
CA ARG A 83 19.18 8.10 21.66
C ARG A 83 17.98 8.63 20.85
N PRO A 84 18.16 9.68 20.02
CA PRO A 84 17.10 10.17 19.15
C PRO A 84 16.48 9.04 18.33
N LEU A 85 15.15 8.96 18.30
CA LEU A 85 14.39 7.94 17.61
C LEU A 85 14.19 8.35 16.15
N ASP A 86 14.57 7.48 15.22
CA ASP A 86 14.10 7.53 13.83
C ASP A 86 12.96 6.52 13.65
N PHE A 87 11.78 6.99 13.24
CA PHE A 87 10.63 6.12 13.00
C PHE A 87 10.85 5.17 11.84
N ASN A 88 11.65 5.55 10.83
CA ASN A 88 11.96 4.66 9.73
C ASN A 88 12.80 3.47 10.22
N GLU A 89 13.83 3.71 11.05
CA GLU A 89 14.62 2.63 11.65
C GLU A 89 13.78 1.75 12.57
N LEU A 90 12.82 2.34 13.29
CA LEU A 90 11.92 1.59 14.16
C LEU A 90 10.97 0.68 13.37
N ILE A 91 10.44 1.15 12.23
CA ILE A 91 9.31 0.53 11.55
C ILE A 91 9.76 -0.34 10.37
N ILE A 92 10.77 0.11 9.63
CA ILE A 92 11.20 -0.43 8.33
C ILE A 92 12.49 -1.22 8.51
N GLU A 93 12.40 -2.55 8.38
CA GLU A 93 13.56 -3.43 8.44
C GLU A 93 14.38 -3.43 7.14
N ASN A 94 13.68 -3.48 5.99
CA ASN A 94 14.30 -3.49 4.67
C ASN A 94 13.57 -2.48 3.77
N PRO A 95 14.12 -1.28 3.54
CA PRO A 95 13.47 -0.23 2.75
C PRO A 95 13.07 -0.66 1.34
N ALA A 96 13.91 -1.45 0.67
CA ALA A 96 13.65 -1.90 -0.70
C ALA A 96 12.53 -2.96 -0.79
N ALA A 97 12.20 -3.62 0.32
CA ALA A 97 11.19 -4.67 0.38
C ALA A 97 10.00 -4.33 1.28
N THR A 98 9.92 -3.10 1.79
CA THR A 98 8.87 -2.67 2.70
C THR A 98 8.01 -1.60 2.05
N PHE A 99 6.70 -1.78 2.08
CA PHE A 99 5.73 -0.78 1.66
C PHE A 99 4.56 -0.75 2.65
N ALA A 100 3.66 0.20 2.51
CA ALA A 100 2.51 0.34 3.40
C ALA A 100 1.20 0.37 2.62
N VAL A 101 0.15 -0.18 3.22
CA VAL A 101 -1.22 -0.16 2.70
C VAL A 101 -2.18 0.35 3.76
N ARG A 102 -3.25 1.02 3.34
CA ARG A 102 -4.32 1.39 4.26
C ARG A 102 -5.26 0.21 4.45
N ALA A 103 -5.44 -0.21 5.70
CA ALA A 103 -6.39 -1.26 6.04
C ALA A 103 -7.83 -0.77 5.85
N SER A 104 -8.66 -1.61 5.24
CA SER A 104 -10.09 -1.40 5.06
C SER A 104 -10.86 -2.59 5.62
N GLY A 105 -12.06 -2.32 6.14
CA GLY A 105 -12.87 -3.33 6.83
C GLY A 105 -12.36 -3.66 8.24
N ASP A 106 -13.15 -4.46 8.94
CA ASP A 106 -12.99 -4.81 10.36
C ASP A 106 -12.67 -6.30 10.58
N SER A 107 -12.39 -7.03 9.49
CA SER A 107 -12.08 -8.47 9.52
C SER A 107 -10.84 -8.84 10.34
N MET A 108 -10.00 -7.87 10.69
CA MET A 108 -8.73 -8.07 11.41
C MET A 108 -8.67 -7.34 12.76
N THR A 109 -9.82 -6.90 13.28
CA THR A 109 -9.92 -6.16 14.54
C THR A 109 -9.42 -6.95 15.75
N GLY A 110 -9.62 -8.27 15.78
CA GLY A 110 -9.08 -9.16 16.82
C GLY A 110 -7.55 -9.24 16.83
N ALA A 111 -6.89 -8.94 15.71
CA ALA A 111 -5.43 -8.80 15.61
C ALA A 111 -4.94 -7.36 15.86
N GLY A 112 -5.83 -6.44 16.23
CA GLY A 112 -5.47 -5.05 16.49
C GLY A 112 -5.37 -4.18 15.24
N ILE A 113 -5.78 -4.67 14.05
CA ILE A 113 -5.80 -3.92 12.79
C ILE A 113 -7.22 -3.42 12.54
N PHE A 114 -7.39 -2.11 12.51
CA PHE A 114 -8.70 -1.46 12.42
C PHE A 114 -8.85 -0.70 11.09
N PRO A 115 -10.10 -0.41 10.67
CA PRO A 115 -10.34 0.38 9.48
C PRO A 115 -9.61 1.73 9.54
N GLY A 116 -8.85 2.06 8.49
CA GLY A 116 -8.09 3.30 8.38
C GLY A 116 -6.64 3.23 8.85
N ASP A 117 -6.24 2.17 9.56
CA ASP A 117 -4.86 1.94 9.96
C ASP A 117 -3.92 1.84 8.75
N ILE A 118 -2.64 2.17 8.97
CA ILE A 118 -1.58 1.95 8.00
C ILE A 118 -0.85 0.64 8.36
N ALA A 119 -1.06 -0.41 7.56
CA ALA A 119 -0.37 -1.68 7.70
C ALA A 119 0.95 -1.66 6.92
N VAL A 120 2.05 -1.97 7.60
CA VAL A 120 3.39 -2.06 7.00
C VAL A 120 3.65 -3.49 6.56
N VAL A 121 3.93 -3.66 5.27
CA VAL A 121 4.09 -4.95 4.59
C VAL A 121 5.54 -5.14 4.19
N ASN A 122 6.12 -6.28 4.57
CA ASN A 122 7.47 -6.68 4.21
C ASN A 122 7.43 -7.87 3.23
N ARG A 123 7.97 -7.68 2.03
CA ARG A 123 8.02 -8.68 0.95
C ARG A 123 9.20 -9.64 1.05
N ALA A 124 10.27 -9.25 1.74
CA ALA A 124 11.45 -10.09 1.91
C ALA A 124 11.21 -11.21 2.95
N ARG A 125 10.14 -11.10 3.75
CA ARG A 125 9.75 -12.12 4.72
C ARG A 125 8.90 -13.20 4.08
N ASN A 126 9.31 -14.45 4.24
CA ASN A 126 8.50 -15.61 3.88
C ASN A 126 7.32 -15.74 4.86
N ALA A 127 6.11 -15.92 4.33
CA ALA A 127 4.93 -16.14 5.15
C ALA A 127 4.95 -17.54 5.76
N VAL A 128 4.97 -17.59 7.09
CA VAL A 128 4.81 -18.83 7.86
C VAL A 128 3.42 -18.89 8.49
N SER A 129 2.93 -20.10 8.78
CA SER A 129 1.64 -20.29 9.44
C SER A 129 1.58 -19.46 10.74
N GLY A 130 0.51 -18.68 10.90
CA GLY A 130 0.30 -17.73 11.99
C GLY A 130 0.63 -16.28 11.63
N CYS A 131 1.38 -16.01 10.55
CA CYS A 131 1.65 -14.64 10.12
C CYS A 131 0.40 -13.93 9.62
N ILE A 132 0.33 -12.62 9.82
CA ILE A 132 -0.65 -11.77 9.13
C ILE A 132 -0.05 -11.39 7.79
N VAL A 133 -0.77 -11.63 6.70
CA VAL A 133 -0.29 -11.40 5.34
C VAL A 133 -1.22 -10.47 4.59
N LEU A 134 -0.62 -9.72 3.67
CA LEU A 134 -1.35 -9.15 2.55
C LEU A 134 -1.39 -10.23 1.45
N ALA A 135 -2.57 -10.72 1.13
CA ALA A 135 -2.79 -11.70 0.09
C ALA A 135 -3.64 -11.11 -1.04
N LEU A 136 -3.35 -11.53 -2.26
CA LEU A 136 -4.20 -11.34 -3.43
C LEU A 136 -4.98 -12.64 -3.64
N VAL A 137 -6.31 -12.56 -3.57
CA VAL A 137 -7.22 -13.69 -3.77
C VAL A 137 -8.20 -13.31 -4.86
N ASP A 138 -8.24 -14.08 -5.95
CA ASP A 138 -9.16 -13.86 -7.07
C ASP A 138 -9.15 -12.41 -7.61
N GLY A 139 -7.98 -11.77 -7.58
CA GLY A 139 -7.75 -10.39 -8.03
C GLY A 139 -7.99 -9.29 -6.98
N GLU A 140 -8.42 -9.63 -5.78
CA GLU A 140 -8.68 -8.67 -4.69
C GLU A 140 -7.67 -8.78 -3.54
N PHE A 141 -7.24 -7.63 -3.01
CA PHE A 141 -6.35 -7.59 -1.85
C PHE A 141 -7.12 -7.81 -0.56
N THR A 142 -6.60 -8.69 0.29
CA THR A 142 -7.15 -8.97 1.60
C THR A 142 -6.03 -9.12 2.63
N ILE A 143 -6.27 -8.61 3.83
CA ILE A 143 -5.41 -8.85 4.99
C ILE A 143 -6.04 -9.94 5.82
N LYS A 144 -5.31 -11.03 6.03
CA LYS A 144 -5.77 -12.19 6.80
C LYS A 144 -4.62 -12.86 7.53
N ARG A 145 -4.93 -13.68 8.52
CA ARG A 145 -3.96 -14.58 9.13
C ARG A 145 -3.75 -15.79 8.22
N TYR A 146 -2.52 -15.97 7.75
CA TYR A 146 -2.10 -17.10 6.95
C TYR A 146 -1.94 -18.33 7.84
N LEU A 147 -2.71 -19.39 7.58
CA LEU A 147 -2.63 -20.65 8.30
C LEU A 147 -2.39 -21.79 7.31
N VAL A 148 -1.50 -22.72 7.70
CA VAL A 148 -1.26 -23.95 6.94
C VAL A 148 -1.66 -25.12 7.82
N ARG A 149 -2.65 -25.92 7.37
CA ARG A 149 -3.14 -27.12 8.07
C ARG A 149 -3.24 -28.27 7.08
N GLU A 150 -2.60 -29.41 7.38
CA GLU A 150 -2.72 -30.65 6.59
C GLU A 150 -2.54 -30.46 5.07
N ARG A 151 -1.63 -29.56 4.65
CA ARG A 151 -1.37 -29.12 3.26
C ARG A 151 -2.41 -28.21 2.62
N CYS A 152 -3.43 -27.80 3.35
CA CYS A 152 -4.36 -26.74 2.94
C CYS A 152 -3.90 -25.38 3.48
N ILE A 153 -4.03 -24.35 2.64
CA ILE A 153 -3.83 -22.95 3.03
C ILE A 153 -5.19 -22.36 3.38
N LEU A 154 -5.27 -21.72 4.56
CA LEU A 154 -6.43 -21.00 5.02
C LEU A 154 -6.05 -19.55 5.32
N LEU A 155 -6.92 -18.63 4.92
CA LEU A 155 -6.84 -17.23 5.32
C LEU A 155 -7.92 -16.96 6.36
N HIS A 156 -7.49 -16.91 7.61
CA HIS A 156 -8.36 -16.73 8.77
C HIS A 156 -8.59 -15.24 9.05
N ALA A 157 -9.84 -14.89 9.31
CA ALA A 157 -10.22 -13.55 9.74
C ALA A 157 -10.20 -13.48 11.27
N GLU A 158 -9.62 -12.42 11.83
CA GLU A 158 -9.61 -12.17 13.27
C GLU A 158 -10.86 -11.41 13.70
N ASN A 159 -12.01 -11.84 13.17
CA ASN A 159 -13.34 -11.33 13.47
C ASN A 159 -14.34 -12.47 13.22
N PRO A 160 -15.10 -12.92 14.26
CA PRO A 160 -16.03 -14.03 14.14
C PRO A 160 -17.12 -13.86 13.08
N SER A 161 -17.41 -12.62 12.65
CA SER A 161 -18.39 -12.32 11.62
C SER A 161 -17.93 -12.71 10.21
N TYR A 162 -16.65 -13.04 10.04
CA TYR A 162 -16.03 -13.31 8.74
C TYR A 162 -15.57 -14.78 8.68
N PRO A 163 -16.08 -15.57 7.72
CA PRO A 163 -15.66 -16.96 7.56
C PRO A 163 -14.23 -17.06 7.00
N ASP A 164 -13.58 -18.17 7.30
CA ASP A 164 -12.26 -18.50 6.76
C ASP A 164 -12.31 -18.72 5.25
N ILE A 165 -11.32 -18.17 4.55
CA ILE A 165 -11.16 -18.39 3.11
C ILE A 165 -10.20 -19.56 2.92
N VAL A 166 -10.73 -20.68 2.45
CA VAL A 166 -9.95 -21.87 2.10
C VAL A 166 -9.42 -21.69 0.68
N ILE A 167 -8.10 -21.80 0.50
CA ILE A 167 -7.47 -21.75 -0.82
C ILE A 167 -7.49 -23.16 -1.41
N SER A 168 -8.43 -23.39 -2.33
CA SER A 168 -8.59 -24.64 -3.07
C SER A 168 -7.81 -24.63 -4.40
N GLU A 169 -7.52 -25.81 -4.94
CA GLU A 169 -6.94 -25.94 -6.28
C GLU A 169 -7.84 -25.24 -7.32
N GLY A 170 -7.27 -24.25 -8.03
CA GLY A 170 -7.97 -23.45 -9.05
C GLY A 170 -8.31 -22.01 -8.67
N ARG A 171 -8.13 -21.59 -7.41
CA ARG A 171 -8.17 -20.15 -7.06
C ARG A 171 -6.84 -19.47 -7.34
N GLU A 172 -6.91 -18.23 -7.79
CA GLU A 172 -5.73 -17.38 -7.88
C GLU A 172 -5.37 -16.88 -6.49
N PHE A 173 -4.21 -17.30 -5.99
CA PHE A 173 -3.72 -16.91 -4.67
C PHE A 173 -2.24 -16.55 -4.72
N GLU A 174 -1.92 -15.35 -4.24
CA GLU A 174 -0.55 -14.87 -4.10
C GLU A 174 -0.37 -14.16 -2.77
N VAL A 175 0.68 -14.51 -2.03
CA VAL A 175 1.09 -13.74 -0.85
C VAL A 175 2.02 -12.63 -1.29
N TRP A 176 1.58 -11.39 -1.07
CA TRP A 176 2.34 -10.20 -1.44
C TRP A 176 3.42 -9.84 -0.42
N GLY A 177 3.15 -10.10 0.85
CA GLY A 177 4.11 -9.90 1.92
C GLY A 177 3.49 -10.11 3.30
N VAL A 178 4.36 -10.09 4.30
CA VAL A 178 3.98 -10.25 5.70
C VAL A 178 3.80 -8.89 6.34
N ILE A 179 2.69 -8.68 7.04
CA ILE A 179 2.44 -7.47 7.80
C ILE A 179 3.23 -7.54 9.11
N THR A 180 4.11 -6.56 9.32
CA THR A 180 4.98 -6.50 10.51
C THR A 180 4.46 -5.54 11.56
N ARG A 181 3.83 -4.44 11.13
CA ARG A 181 3.35 -3.37 12.01
C ARG A 181 2.03 -2.79 11.51
N SER A 182 1.22 -2.27 12.43
CA SER A 182 0.04 -1.45 12.15
C SER A 182 0.21 -0.10 12.86
N ILE A 183 0.00 0.99 12.13
CA ILE A 183 0.11 2.36 12.65
C ILE A 183 -1.29 2.97 12.63
N ARG A 184 -1.80 3.30 13.82
CA ARG A 184 -3.07 4.00 14.00
C ARG A 184 -2.83 5.46 14.29
N MET A 185 -3.54 6.32 13.57
CA MET A 185 -3.65 7.74 13.85
C MET A 185 -5.00 7.97 14.53
N PHE A 186 -5.01 8.68 15.66
CA PHE A 186 -6.20 9.03 16.43
C PHE A 186 -6.48 10.52 16.36
#